data_AF-A0A949FSJ7-F1
#
_entry.id   AF-A0A949FSJ7-F1
#
_cell.length_a   1.000
_cell.length_b   1.000
_cell.length_c   1.000
_cell.angle_alpha   90.00
_cell.angle_beta   90.00
_cell.angle_gamma   90.00
#
_symmetry.space_group_name_H-M   'P 1'
#
loop_
_entity.id
_entity.type
_entity.pdbx_description
1 polymer ?
#
loop_
_entity_poly.entity_id
_entity_poly.type
_entity_poly.pdbx_seq_one_letter_code
_entity_poly.pdbx_strand_id
1 'polypeptide(L)'
;MLRQMAFAREYTLGLIQEVPETLWGVSPSGLPTHFAWQVGHLAMAQYGLMLFRMRGRAEGDVGLMPGWLRKRYARGSQPATIPTDNPTKSELLECLDRIHQEAMGFVAGLGAETLKEPTDMPYAGFPIKLGALLFCPLHESIHAGQIGLLRRAHGLEPIR
;
A
#
# COMPACT_ATOMS: atom_id res chain seq x y z
N MET A 1 7.81 15.19 1.55
CA MET A 1 7.48 13.76 1.73
C MET A 1 6.10 13.55 2.32
N LEU A 2 5.78 13.91 3.58
CA LEU A 2 4.44 13.63 4.15
C LEU A 2 3.27 14.16 3.30
N ARG A 3 3.38 15.38 2.77
CA ARG A 3 2.39 15.92 1.83
C ARG A 3 2.29 15.13 0.51
N GLN A 4 3.39 14.55 0.02
CA GLN A 4 3.36 13.68 -1.16
C GLN A 4 2.67 12.35 -0.85
N MET A 5 2.89 11.81 0.36
CA MET A 5 2.22 10.60 0.82
C MET A 5 0.70 10.82 0.96
N ALA A 6 0.29 11.93 1.56
CA ALA A 6 -1.12 12.32 1.66
C ALA A 6 -1.76 12.47 0.26
N PHE A 7 -1.11 13.20 -0.65
CA PHE A 7 -1.59 13.35 -2.02
C PHE A 7 -1.72 12.00 -2.75
N ALA A 8 -0.69 11.14 -2.67
CA ALA A 8 -0.73 9.82 -3.31
C ALA A 8 -1.88 8.96 -2.76
N ARG A 9 -2.14 9.04 -1.45
CA ARG A 9 -3.27 8.37 -0.80
C ARG A 9 -4.61 8.88 -1.28
N GLU A 10 -4.82 10.19 -1.23
CA GLU A 10 -6.06 10.82 -1.69
C GLU A 10 -6.35 10.48 -3.15
N TYR A 11 -5.32 10.54 -4.01
CA TYR A 11 -5.44 10.17 -5.41
C TYR A 11 -5.83 8.69 -5.58
N THR A 12 -5.18 7.79 -4.85
CA THR A 12 -5.46 6.35 -4.89
C THR A 12 -6.88 6.04 -4.43
N LEU A 13 -7.33 6.64 -3.33
CA LEU A 13 -8.69 6.47 -2.82
C LEU A 13 -9.74 6.99 -3.80
N GLY A 14 -9.47 8.12 -4.47
CA GLY A 14 -10.32 8.63 -5.54
C GLY A 14 -10.53 7.63 -6.67
N LEU A 15 -9.50 6.85 -7.04
CA LEU A 15 -9.63 5.79 -8.05
C LEU A 15 -10.46 4.58 -7.57
N ILE A 16 -10.46 4.32 -6.27
CA ILE A 16 -11.06 3.12 -5.67
C ILE A 16 -12.52 3.34 -5.24
N GLN A 17 -12.90 4.58 -4.88
CA GLN A 17 -14.19 4.88 -4.26
C GLN A 17 -15.37 4.29 -5.04
N GLU A 18 -15.39 4.44 -6.36
CA GLU A 18 -16.46 3.99 -7.24
C GLU A 18 -16.31 2.54 -7.73
N VAL A 19 -15.25 1.83 -7.35
CA VAL A 19 -15.06 0.42 -7.76
C VAL A 19 -16.16 -0.44 -7.11
N PRO A 20 -17.00 -1.14 -7.89
CA PRO A 20 -18.02 -2.04 -7.36
C PRO A 20 -17.39 -3.23 -6.62
N GLU A 21 -18.06 -3.70 -5.56
CA GLU A 21 -17.62 -4.89 -4.80
C GLU A 21 -17.49 -6.13 -5.70
N THR A 22 -18.39 -6.27 -6.69
CA THR A 22 -18.39 -7.38 -7.65
C THR A 22 -17.12 -7.47 -8.50
N LEU A 23 -16.35 -6.37 -8.63
CA LEU A 23 -15.08 -6.34 -9.37
C LEU A 23 -13.85 -6.40 -8.45
N TRP A 24 -14.04 -6.27 -7.13
CA TRP A 24 -12.97 -6.08 -6.16
C TRP A 24 -11.87 -7.15 -6.22
N GLY A 25 -12.30 -8.42 -6.27
CA GLY A 25 -11.45 -9.60 -6.36
C GLY A 25 -11.34 -10.18 -7.78
N VAL A 26 -11.77 -9.47 -8.82
CA VAL A 26 -11.84 -9.99 -10.19
C VAL A 26 -10.70 -9.41 -11.03
N SER A 27 -9.83 -10.28 -11.53
CA SER A 27 -8.79 -9.91 -12.49
C SER A 27 -9.38 -9.81 -13.90
N PRO A 28 -9.19 -8.70 -14.62
CA PRO A 28 -9.53 -8.62 -16.04
C PRO A 28 -8.77 -9.65 -16.87
N SER A 29 -9.34 -10.03 -18.02
CA SER A 29 -8.67 -10.95 -18.95
C SER A 29 -7.27 -10.44 -19.32
N GLY A 30 -6.27 -11.33 -19.19
CA GLY A 30 -4.87 -11.02 -19.51
C GLY A 30 -4.11 -10.21 -18.45
N LEU A 31 -4.74 -9.80 -17.35
CA LEU A 31 -4.07 -9.08 -16.26
C LEU A 31 -3.88 -9.97 -15.02
N PRO A 32 -2.67 -10.07 -14.45
CA PRO A 32 -2.38 -10.94 -13.32
C PRO A 32 -2.64 -10.24 -11.98
N THR A 33 -3.67 -9.39 -11.88
CA THR A 33 -3.97 -8.62 -10.66
C THR A 33 -5.40 -8.08 -10.66
N HIS A 34 -5.89 -7.71 -9.48
CA HIS A 34 -7.21 -7.13 -9.23
C HIS A 34 -7.13 -6.06 -8.12
N PHE A 35 -8.19 -5.29 -7.91
CA PHE A 35 -8.19 -4.15 -6.99
C PHE A 35 -7.83 -4.54 -5.55
N ALA A 36 -8.38 -5.64 -5.03
CA ALA A 36 -8.09 -6.09 -3.67
C ALA A 36 -6.59 -6.41 -3.46
N TRP A 37 -5.89 -6.93 -4.46
CA TRP A 37 -4.46 -7.17 -4.36
C TRP A 37 -3.66 -5.87 -4.38
N GLN A 38 -4.03 -4.93 -5.24
CA GLN A 38 -3.40 -3.61 -5.30
C GLN A 38 -3.49 -2.89 -3.94
N VAL A 39 -4.69 -2.85 -3.36
CA VAL A 39 -4.93 -2.17 -2.08
C VAL A 39 -4.28 -2.89 -0.90
N GLY A 40 -4.39 -4.23 -0.84
CA GLY A 40 -3.70 -5.01 0.19
C GLY A 40 -2.17 -4.88 0.09
N HIS A 41 -1.63 -4.81 -1.13
CA HIS A 41 -0.20 -4.60 -1.34
C HIS A 41 0.25 -3.22 -0.89
N LEU A 42 -0.53 -2.18 -1.15
CA LEU A 42 -0.26 -0.83 -0.65
C LEU A 42 -0.23 -0.76 0.88
N ALA A 43 -1.17 -1.44 1.55
CA ALA A 43 -1.19 -1.53 3.01
C ALA A 43 0.10 -2.20 3.53
N MET A 44 0.48 -3.34 2.95
CA MET A 44 1.72 -4.06 3.28
C MET A 44 2.97 -3.21 3.03
N ALA A 45 3.04 -2.57 1.86
CA ALA A 45 4.16 -1.75 1.44
C ALA A 45 4.34 -0.52 2.32
N GLN A 46 3.26 0.21 2.66
CA GLN A 46 3.36 1.41 3.49
C GLN A 46 3.84 1.06 4.91
N TYR A 47 3.30 0.01 5.53
CA TYR A 47 3.83 -0.49 6.80
C TYR A 47 5.33 -0.82 6.70
N GLY A 48 5.73 -1.55 5.66
CA GLY A 48 7.12 -1.93 5.43
C GLY A 48 8.05 -0.73 5.27
N LEU A 49 7.65 0.26 4.47
CA LEU A 49 8.46 1.40 4.07
C LEU A 49 8.50 2.52 5.12
N MET A 50 7.38 2.78 5.80
CA MET A 50 7.25 3.92 6.73
C MET A 50 7.36 3.56 8.20
N LEU A 51 7.09 2.31 8.59
CA LEU A 51 7.18 1.86 9.98
C LEU A 51 8.34 0.89 10.16
N PHE A 52 8.26 -0.30 9.55
CA PHE A 52 9.20 -1.38 9.81
C PHE A 52 10.65 -0.98 9.52
N ARG A 53 10.92 -0.27 8.42
CA ARG A 53 12.28 0.22 8.10
C ARG A 53 12.79 1.31 9.03
N MET A 54 11.90 2.00 9.75
CA MET A 54 12.30 3.05 10.68
C MET A 54 12.62 2.51 12.06
N ARG A 55 11.83 1.53 12.55
CA ARG A 55 11.85 1.07 13.94
C ARG A 55 11.95 -0.45 14.14
N GLY A 56 12.03 -1.23 13.07
CA GLY A 56 11.88 -2.69 13.14
C GLY A 56 10.45 -3.09 13.50
N ARG A 57 10.28 -4.27 14.11
CA ARG A 57 9.00 -4.67 14.71
C ARG A 57 8.83 -3.99 16.07
N ALA A 58 7.66 -3.43 16.32
CA ALA A 58 7.27 -2.87 17.60
C ALA A 58 6.11 -3.65 18.22
N GLU A 59 5.87 -3.42 19.51
CA GLU A 59 4.66 -3.90 20.18
C GLU A 59 3.41 -3.35 19.48
N GLY A 60 2.36 -4.17 19.37
CA GLY A 60 1.13 -3.81 18.66
C GLY A 60 1.15 -4.02 17.15
N ASP A 61 2.32 -4.22 16.51
CA ASP A 61 2.41 -4.41 15.06
C ASP A 61 1.66 -5.67 14.57
N VAL A 62 1.43 -6.67 15.42
CA VAL A 62 0.62 -7.86 15.06
C VAL A 62 -0.84 -7.49 14.78
N GLY A 63 -1.37 -6.49 15.50
CA GLY A 63 -2.69 -5.95 15.22
C GLY A 63 -2.69 -5.12 13.93
N LEU A 64 -1.65 -4.30 13.73
CA LEU A 64 -1.53 -3.39 12.59
C LEU A 64 -1.27 -4.12 11.26
N MET A 65 -0.29 -5.01 11.25
CA MET A 65 0.12 -5.84 10.12
C MET A 65 -0.02 -7.34 10.48
N PRO A 66 -1.25 -7.87 10.46
CA PRO A 66 -1.49 -9.26 10.79
C PRO A 66 -0.82 -10.19 9.79
N GLY A 67 -0.47 -11.41 10.25
CA GLY A 67 0.29 -12.36 9.44
C GLY A 67 -0.35 -12.72 8.10
N TRP A 68 -1.68 -12.75 8.03
CA TRP A 68 -2.43 -13.01 6.80
C TRP A 68 -2.25 -11.87 5.78
N LEU A 69 -2.33 -10.60 6.21
CA LEU A 69 -2.21 -9.43 5.34
C LEU A 69 -0.80 -9.40 4.74
N ARG A 70 0.21 -9.60 5.59
CA ARG A 70 1.61 -9.69 5.15
C ARG A 70 1.82 -10.83 4.16
N LYS A 71 1.35 -12.05 4.46
CA LYS A 71 1.58 -13.23 3.61
C LYS A 71 0.90 -13.10 2.25
N ARG A 72 -0.32 -12.57 2.23
CA ARG A 72 -1.17 -12.51 1.03
C ARG A 72 -0.77 -11.41 0.06
N TYR A 73 -0.21 -10.31 0.56
CA TYR A 73 0.07 -9.14 -0.26
C TYR A 73 1.55 -8.73 -0.26
N ALA A 74 2.45 -9.62 0.19
CA ALA A 74 3.89 -9.43 0.07
C ALA A 74 4.31 -9.24 -1.40
N ARG A 75 5.46 -8.60 -1.63
CA ARG A 75 6.09 -8.60 -2.96
C ARG A 75 6.29 -10.04 -3.45
N GLY A 76 5.87 -10.33 -4.67
CA GLY A 76 5.96 -11.66 -5.27
C GLY A 76 4.84 -12.63 -4.85
N SER A 77 3.91 -12.20 -3.99
CA SER A 77 2.66 -12.94 -3.78
C SER A 77 1.79 -12.90 -5.03
N GLN A 78 0.92 -13.90 -5.18
CA GLN A 78 -0.05 -13.95 -6.25
C GLN A 78 -1.43 -13.49 -5.74
N PRO A 79 -2.18 -12.70 -6.52
CA PRO A 79 -3.59 -12.42 -6.23
C PRO A 79 -4.38 -13.72 -6.12
N ALA A 80 -5.42 -13.72 -5.27
CA ALA A 80 -6.27 -14.88 -5.15
C ALA A 80 -7.07 -15.07 -6.43
N THR A 81 -7.22 -16.32 -6.86
CA THR A 81 -7.97 -16.69 -8.07
C THR A 81 -9.47 -16.78 -7.81
N ILE A 82 -9.87 -17.04 -6.56
CA ILE A 82 -11.26 -17.06 -6.13
C ILE A 82 -11.56 -15.69 -5.50
N PRO A 83 -12.49 -14.88 -6.07
CA PRO A 83 -12.76 -13.54 -5.58
C PRO A 83 -13.17 -13.50 -4.09
N THR A 84 -14.01 -14.45 -3.65
CA THR A 84 -14.52 -14.56 -2.27
C THR A 84 -13.45 -14.91 -1.25
N ASP A 85 -12.28 -15.35 -1.67
CA ASP A 85 -11.18 -15.55 -0.74
C ASP A 85 -10.63 -14.21 -0.25
N ASN A 86 -10.80 -13.11 -1.01
CA ASN A 86 -10.30 -11.79 -0.61
C ASN A 86 -11.14 -11.19 0.53
N PRO A 87 -10.53 -10.44 1.45
CA PRO A 87 -11.31 -9.58 2.32
C PRO A 87 -12.10 -8.58 1.48
N THR A 88 -13.22 -8.14 2.04
CA THR A 88 -14.09 -7.13 1.43
C THR A 88 -13.34 -5.83 1.18
N LYS A 89 -13.91 -4.99 0.31
CA LYS A 89 -13.38 -3.64 0.06
C LYS A 89 -13.24 -2.84 1.35
N SER A 90 -14.24 -2.87 2.24
CA SER A 90 -14.22 -2.14 3.51
C SER A 90 -13.07 -2.61 4.40
N GLU A 91 -12.94 -3.92 4.63
CA GLU A 91 -11.92 -4.48 5.53
C GLU A 91 -10.49 -4.13 5.08
N LEU A 92 -10.22 -4.18 3.77
CA LEU A 92 -8.90 -3.83 3.24
C LEU A 92 -8.64 -2.32 3.28
N LEU A 93 -9.65 -1.48 3.03
CA LEU A 93 -9.53 -0.03 3.15
C LEU A 93 -9.33 0.40 4.60
N GLU A 94 -10.00 -0.24 5.56
CA GLU A 94 -9.79 -0.02 7.00
C GLU A 94 -8.37 -0.42 7.43
N CYS A 95 -7.85 -1.54 6.92
CA CYS A 95 -6.45 -1.92 7.14
C CYS A 95 -5.50 -0.85 6.58
N LEU A 96 -5.73 -0.40 5.34
CA LEU A 96 -4.92 0.60 4.66
C LEU A 96 -4.94 1.95 5.40
N ASP A 97 -6.11 2.41 5.84
CA ASP A 97 -6.27 3.68 6.57
C ASP A 97 -5.56 3.62 7.93
N ARG A 98 -5.80 2.58 8.72
CA ARG A 98 -5.16 2.42 10.02
C ARG A 98 -3.63 2.39 9.93
N ILE A 99 -3.07 1.66 8.96
CA ILE A 99 -1.62 1.67 8.69
C ILE A 99 -1.14 3.07 8.31
N HIS A 100 -1.94 3.81 7.54
CA HIS A 100 -1.59 5.17 7.13
C HIS A 100 -1.60 6.17 8.27
N GLN A 101 -2.61 6.15 9.13
CA GLN A 101 -2.67 7.03 10.31
C GLN A 101 -1.46 6.77 11.22
N GLU A 102 -1.17 5.50 11.52
CA GLU A 102 -0.01 5.12 12.34
C GLU A 102 1.32 5.52 11.69
N ALA A 103 1.48 5.27 10.39
CA ALA A 103 2.69 5.63 9.65
C ALA A 103 2.91 7.15 9.58
N MET A 104 1.85 7.92 9.30
CA MET A 104 1.92 9.37 9.20
C MET A 104 2.22 10.00 10.56
N GLY A 105 1.55 9.55 11.62
CA GLY A 105 1.79 10.01 12.99
C GLY A 105 3.21 9.70 13.47
N PHE A 106 3.67 8.46 13.27
CA PHE A 106 5.02 8.05 13.64
C PHE A 106 6.10 8.86 12.90
N VAL A 107 5.98 8.98 11.58
CA VAL A 107 6.98 9.65 10.74
C VAL A 107 7.03 11.16 10.99
N ALA A 108 5.90 11.80 11.34
CA ALA A 108 5.87 13.21 11.70
C ALA A 108 6.72 13.55 12.94
N GLY A 109 6.95 12.57 13.83
CA GLY A 109 7.78 12.73 15.02
C GLY A 109 9.28 12.46 14.82
N LEU A 110 9.71 12.03 13.63
CA LEU A 110 11.11 11.65 13.41
C LEU A 110 12.03 12.86 13.23
N GLY A 111 13.17 12.84 13.91
CA GLY A 111 14.23 13.82 13.75
C GLY A 111 15.09 13.57 12.51
N ALA A 112 15.71 14.64 11.98
CA ALA A 112 16.55 14.57 10.79
C ALA A 112 17.74 13.60 10.92
N GLU A 113 18.33 13.47 12.12
CA GLU A 113 19.45 12.55 12.35
C GLU A 113 19.02 11.09 12.21
N THR A 114 17.84 10.72 12.73
CA THR A 114 17.28 9.37 12.54
C THR A 114 17.08 9.06 11.06
N LEU A 115 16.67 10.03 10.26
CA LEU A 115 16.45 9.84 8.82
C LEU A 115 17.74 9.59 8.04
N LYS A 116 18.89 10.03 8.58
CA LYS A 116 20.22 9.81 7.97
C LYS A 116 20.85 8.48 8.38
N GLU A 117 20.27 7.76 9.34
CA GLU A 117 20.80 6.47 9.78
C GLU A 117 20.88 5.48 8.61
N PRO A 118 22.00 4.73 8.49
CA PRO A 118 22.20 3.78 7.40
C PRO A 118 21.18 2.64 7.44
N THR A 119 20.89 2.06 6.28
CA THR A 119 20.02 0.91 6.13
C THR A 119 20.67 -0.13 5.24
N ASP A 120 20.79 -1.36 5.74
CA ASP A 120 21.34 -2.48 5.00
C ASP A 120 20.42 -2.93 3.86
N MET A 121 20.99 -3.70 2.92
CA MET A 121 20.21 -4.29 1.86
C MET A 121 19.19 -5.31 2.41
N PRO A 122 17.97 -5.35 1.84
CA PRO A 122 17.49 -4.50 0.77
C PRO A 122 17.11 -3.11 1.30
N TYR A 123 17.57 -2.01 0.69
CA TYR A 123 17.06 -0.64 0.92
C TYR A 123 16.21 -0.15 -0.27
N ALA A 124 15.52 0.99 -0.11
CA ALA A 124 14.72 1.60 -1.17
C ALA A 124 15.22 3.03 -1.43
N GLY A 125 15.48 3.37 -2.70
CA GLY A 125 16.01 4.67 -3.10
C GLY A 125 17.48 4.88 -2.69
N PHE A 126 17.73 5.10 -1.40
CA PHE A 126 19.04 5.37 -0.82
C PHE A 126 19.33 4.44 0.37
N PRO A 127 20.61 4.14 0.69
CA PRO A 127 21.00 3.26 1.80
C PRO A 127 20.88 3.93 3.19
N ILE A 128 19.82 4.72 3.40
CA ILE A 128 19.49 5.38 4.66
C ILE A 128 17.97 5.32 4.89
N LYS A 129 17.52 5.51 6.14
CA LYS A 129 16.09 5.47 6.49
C LYS A 129 15.23 6.40 5.64
N LEU A 130 15.70 7.61 5.33
CA LEU A 130 15.01 8.56 4.46
C LEU A 130 14.65 7.97 3.08
N GLY A 131 15.48 7.08 2.53
CA GLY A 131 15.25 6.48 1.21
C GLY A 131 13.90 5.77 1.09
N ALA A 132 13.53 5.01 2.12
CA ALA A 132 12.26 4.30 2.14
C ALA A 132 11.05 5.25 2.21
N LEU A 133 11.17 6.34 2.97
CA LEU A 133 10.13 7.34 3.10
C LEU A 133 9.92 8.12 1.80
N LEU A 134 11.01 8.46 1.10
CA LEU A 134 10.92 9.11 -0.22
C LEU A 134 10.33 8.17 -1.27
N PHE A 135 10.61 6.87 -1.19
CA PHE A 135 10.10 5.89 -2.13
C PHE A 135 8.61 5.57 -1.94
N CYS A 136 8.10 5.58 -0.71
CA CYS A 136 6.71 5.18 -0.42
C CYS A 136 5.63 5.91 -1.26
N PRO A 137 5.60 7.26 -1.38
CA PRO A 137 4.60 7.92 -2.23
C PRO A 137 4.78 7.61 -3.72
N LEU A 138 6.01 7.37 -4.18
CA LEU A 138 6.29 6.97 -5.57
C LEU A 138 5.75 5.57 -5.84
N HIS A 139 5.99 4.65 -4.91
CA HIS A 139 5.46 3.29 -4.94
C HIS A 139 3.92 3.31 -4.99
N GLU A 140 3.28 4.11 -4.14
CA GLU A 140 1.82 4.23 -4.17
C GLU A 140 1.31 4.80 -5.50
N SER A 141 1.99 5.81 -6.06
CA SER A 141 1.62 6.38 -7.36
C SER A 141 1.76 5.37 -8.51
N ILE A 142 2.76 4.47 -8.48
CA ILE A 142 2.91 3.39 -9.46
C ILE A 142 1.70 2.45 -9.42
N HIS A 143 1.29 2.05 -8.22
CA HIS A 143 0.12 1.19 -8.03
C HIS A 143 -1.20 1.92 -8.31
N ALA A 144 -1.29 3.23 -8.08
CA ALA A 144 -2.41 4.04 -8.55
C ALA A 144 -2.56 3.99 -10.07
N GLY A 145 -1.44 4.00 -10.81
CA GLY A 145 -1.43 3.77 -12.26
C GLY A 145 -1.98 2.38 -12.64
N GLN A 146 -1.61 1.34 -11.91
CA GLN A 146 -2.14 -0.02 -12.11
C GLN A 146 -3.66 -0.09 -11.81
N ILE A 147 -4.12 0.57 -10.75
CA ILE A 147 -5.55 0.69 -10.41
C ILE A 147 -6.30 1.42 -11.53
N GLY A 148 -5.75 2.51 -12.07
CA GLY A 148 -6.34 3.20 -13.21
C GLY A 148 -6.44 2.31 -14.46
N LEU A 149 -5.44 1.47 -14.71
CA LEU A 149 -5.49 0.48 -15.79
C LEU A 149 -6.57 -0.58 -15.55
N LEU A 150 -6.70 -1.09 -14.31
CA LEU A 150 -7.75 -2.04 -13.95
C LEU A 150 -9.15 -1.47 -14.15
N ARG A 151 -9.36 -0.19 -13.80
CA ARG A 151 -10.63 0.50 -14.08
C ARG A 151 -11.00 0.44 -15.56
N ARG A 152 -10.06 0.85 -16.43
CA ARG A 152 -10.26 0.82 -17.89
C ARG A 152 -10.49 -0.61 -18.41
N ALA A 153 -9.74 -1.58 -17.91
CA ALA A 153 -9.88 -2.97 -18.32
C ALA A 153 -11.24 -3.58 -17.93
N HIS A 154 -11.87 -3.06 -16.87
CA HIS A 154 -13.23 -3.41 -16.46
C HIS A 154 -14.32 -2.52 -17.08
N GLY A 155 -13.97 -1.59 -17.97
CA GLY A 155 -14.91 -0.67 -18.62
C GLY A 155 -15.47 0.41 -17.69
N LEU A 156 -14.82 0.69 -16.55
CA LEU A 156 -15.21 1.78 -15.67
C LEU A 156 -14.75 3.13 -16.25
N GLU A 157 -15.56 4.16 -16.03
CA GLU A 157 -15.26 5.52 -16.49
C GLU A 157 -13.95 6.05 -15.88
N PRO A 158 -13.17 6.86 -16.63
CA PRO A 158 -12.07 7.62 -16.09
C PRO A 158 -12.56 8.60 -15.02
N ILE A 159 -11.86 8.67 -13.89
CA ILE A 159 -12.20 9.63 -12.80
C ILE A 159 -11.43 10.95 -12.98
N ARG A 160 -10.34 10.94 -13.76
CA ARG A 160 -9.49 12.10 -14.08
C ARG A 160 -8.79 11.90 -15.42
#